data_AF-A0A959YXW1-F1
#
_entry.id   AF-A0A959YXW1-F1
#
_cell.length_a   1.000
_cell.length_b   1.000
_cell.length_c   1.000
_cell.angle_alpha   90.00
_cell.angle_beta   90.00
_cell.angle_gamma   90.00
#
_symmetry.space_group_name_H-M   'P 1'
#
loop_
_entity.id
_entity.type
_entity.pdbx_description
1 polymer ?
#
loop_
_entity_poly.entity_id
_entity_poly.type
_entity_poly.pdbx_seq_one_letter_code
_entity_poly.pdbx_strand_id
1 'polypeptide(L)' 'KVQGVVTDHLTREPLEGVLVRIYKDGKKISAETTGPGGRYYAVLENHHEYVVRFSGNGLATKSFTVATQG' A
#
# COMPACT_ATOMS: atom_id res chain seq x y z
N LYS A 1 -8.20 2.34 10.53
CA LYS A 1 -8.38 1.79 9.17
C LYS A 1 -7.84 2.80 8.17
N VAL A 2 -7.02 2.36 7.22
CA VAL A 2 -6.45 3.20 6.15
C VAL A 2 -6.88 2.60 4.82
N GLN A 3 -7.12 3.47 3.83
CA GLN A 3 -7.44 3.09 2.47
C GLN A 3 -6.70 3.99 1.50
N GLY A 4 -6.52 3.53 0.27
CA GLY A 4 -5.95 4.33 -0.80
C GLY A 4 -6.26 3.78 -2.18
N VAL A 5 -5.85 4.54 -3.18
CA VAL A 5 -5.94 4.17 -4.60
C VAL A 5 -4.54 4.24 -5.20
N VAL A 6 -4.11 3.17 -5.85
CA VAL A 6 -2.88 3.16 -6.64
C VAL A 6 -3.23 3.59 -8.06
N THR A 7 -2.51 4.58 -8.58
CA THR A 7 -2.72 5.11 -9.93
C THR A 7 -1.41 5.12 -10.70
N ASP A 8 -1.50 5.02 -12.03
CA ASP A 8 -0.40 5.38 -12.90
C ASP A 8 -0.10 6.87 -12.75
N HIS A 9 1.18 7.23 -12.67
CA HIS A 9 1.57 8.61 -12.42
C HIS A 9 1.28 9.53 -13.61
N LEU A 10 1.43 9.02 -14.83
CA LEU A 10 1.27 9.77 -16.07
C LEU A 10 -0.20 9.85 -16.47
N THR A 11 -0.88 8.71 -16.57
CA THR A 11 -2.28 8.66 -17.05
C THR A 11 -3.30 8.94 -15.97
N ARG A 12 -2.91 8.83 -14.69
CA ARG A 12 -3.81 8.90 -13.51
C ARG A 12 -4.86 7.78 -13.45
N GLU A 13 -4.76 6.79 -14.33
CA GLU A 13 -5.65 5.64 -14.33
C GLU A 13 -5.38 4.75 -13.11
N PRO A 14 -6.42 4.19 -12.48
CA PRO A 14 -6.25 3.27 -11.37
C PRO A 14 -5.58 1.97 -11.82
N LEU A 15 -4.65 1.48 -10.99
CA LEU A 15 -3.90 0.24 -11.26
C LEU A 15 -4.41 -0.90 -10.39
N GLU A 16 -5.11 -1.85 -11.03
CA GLU A 16 -5.48 -3.13 -10.45
C GLU A 16 -4.30 -4.11 -10.51
N GLY A 17 -4.27 -5.11 -9.62
CA GLY A 17 -3.20 -6.12 -9.68
C GLY A 17 -1.87 -5.71 -9.02
N VAL A 18 -1.78 -4.52 -8.42
CA VAL A 18 -0.56 -4.05 -7.73
C VAL A 18 -0.47 -4.71 -6.36
N LEU A 19 0.66 -5.33 -6.06
CA LEU A 19 0.90 -5.99 -4.77
C LEU A 19 1.32 -4.96 -3.71
N VAL A 20 0.48 -4.81 -2.71
CA VAL A 20 0.63 -3.96 -1.53
C VAL A 20 1.10 -4.83 -0.36
N ARG A 21 2.28 -4.55 0.18
CA ARG A 21 2.82 -5.22 1.38
C ARG A 21 3.00 -4.23 2.50
N ILE A 22 2.60 -4.61 3.71
CA ILE A 22 2.70 -3.77 4.90
C ILE A 22 3.66 -4.42 5.88
N TYR A 23 4.60 -3.63 6.37
CA TYR A 23 5.61 -4.05 7.34
C TYR A 23 5.48 -3.22 8.61
N LYS A 24 5.64 -3.88 9.76
CA LYS A 24 5.79 -3.28 11.09
C LYS A 24 7.08 -3.82 11.68
N ASP A 25 7.97 -2.93 12.13
CA ASP A 25 9.28 -3.31 12.69
C ASP A 25 10.09 -4.26 11.76
N GLY A 26 10.06 -3.99 10.46
CA GLY A 26 10.72 -4.82 9.43
C GLY A 26 10.03 -6.15 9.11
N LYS A 27 9.01 -6.57 9.88
CA LYS A 27 8.25 -7.81 9.65
C LYS A 27 7.02 -7.54 8.79
N LYS A 28 6.81 -8.35 7.76
CA LYS A 28 5.60 -8.31 6.93
C LYS A 28 4.39 -8.75 7.76
N ILE A 29 3.37 -7.90 7.85
CA ILE A 29 2.13 -8.18 8.60
C ILE A 29 0.90 -8.34 7.69
N SER A 30 0.94 -7.79 6.47
CA SER A 30 -0.11 -7.98 5.47
C SER A 30 0.46 -7.95 4.05
N ALA A 31 -0.22 -8.62 3.12
CA ALA A 31 0.04 -8.59 1.70
C ALA A 31 -1.27 -8.80 0.94
N GLU A 32 -1.67 -7.81 0.15
CA GLU A 32 -2.90 -7.83 -0.65
C GLU A 32 -2.65 -7.20 -2.01
N THR A 33 -3.48 -7.53 -2.98
CA THR A 33 -3.41 -6.95 -4.33
C THR A 33 -4.50 -5.90 -4.49
N THR A 34 -4.21 -4.78 -5.16
CA THR A 34 -5.24 -3.77 -5.45
C THR A 34 -6.39 -4.39 -6.25
N GLY A 35 -7.61 -4.15 -5.78
CA GLY A 35 -8.85 -4.60 -6.42
C GLY A 35 -9.36 -3.61 -7.46
N PRO A 36 -10.62 -3.78 -7.91
CA PRO A 36 -11.24 -2.92 -8.90
C PRO A 36 -11.11 -1.42 -8.60
N GLY A 37 -10.72 -0.65 -9.60
CA GLY A 37 -10.46 0.78 -9.45
C GLY A 37 -9.21 1.09 -8.60
N GLY A 38 -8.26 0.16 -8.50
CA GLY A 38 -6.93 0.36 -7.91
C GLY A 38 -6.94 0.49 -6.38
N ARG A 39 -8.02 0.07 -5.72
CA ARG A 39 -8.23 0.29 -4.27
C ARG A 39 -7.50 -0.75 -3.43
N TYR A 40 -6.99 -0.31 -2.28
CA TYR A 40 -6.50 -1.18 -1.21
C TYR A 40 -7.00 -0.71 0.16
N TYR A 41 -7.02 -1.62 1.12
CA TYR A 41 -7.41 -1.35 2.51
C TYR A 41 -6.37 -1.94 3.46
N ALA A 42 -6.23 -1.31 4.62
CA ALA A 42 -5.34 -1.78 5.67
C ALA A 42 -5.92 -1.49 7.05
N VAL A 43 -5.79 -2.46 7.95
CA VAL A 43 -6.04 -2.25 9.38
C VAL A 43 -4.68 -2.07 10.04
N LEU A 44 -4.43 -0.85 10.55
CA LEU A 44 -3.22 -0.47 11.25
C LEU A 44 -3.60 -0.15 12.69
N GLU A 45 -2.77 -0.58 13.64
CA GLU A 45 -2.87 -0.23 15.05
C GLU A 45 -2.37 1.21 15.25
N ASN A 46 -2.87 1.91 16.26
CA ASN A 46 -2.44 3.27 16.59
C ASN A 46 -1.06 3.28 17.27
N HIS A 47 -0.39 4.44 17.24
CA HIS A 47 0.93 4.66 17.86
C HIS A 47 2.05 3.77 17.30
N HIS A 48 1.99 3.46 16.01
CA HIS A 48 3.00 2.65 15.33
C HIS A 48 3.44 3.27 14.00
N GLU A 49 4.63 2.90 13.55
CA GLU A 49 5.13 3.21 12.22
C GLU A 49 5.10 1.98 11.33
N TYR A 50 4.62 2.16 10.10
CA TYR A 50 4.50 1.12 9.10
C TYR A 50 5.22 1.50 7.81
N VAL A 51 5.78 0.52 7.12
CA VAL A 51 6.20 0.67 5.73
C VAL A 51 5.17 0.01 4.83
N VAL A 52 4.54 0.80 3.96
CA VAL A 52 3.66 0.32 2.91
C VAL A 52 4.46 0.29 1.60
N ARG A 53 4.62 -0.90 1.02
CA ARG A 53 5.38 -1.13 -0.21
C ARG A 53 4.47 -1.59 -1.33
N PHE A 54 4.59 -0.94 -2.48
CA PHE A 54 3.86 -1.22 -3.70
C PHE A 54 4.82 -1.81 -4.74
N SER A 55 4.45 -2.92 -5.35
CA SER A 55 5.23 -3.60 -6.38
C SER A 55 4.32 -4.25 -7.41
N GLY A 56 4.72 -4.26 -8.68
CA GLY A 56 4.00 -4.92 -9.77
C GLY A 56 4.92 -5.13 -10.96
N ASN A 57 4.56 -6.03 -11.87
CA ASN A 57 5.37 -6.28 -13.07
C ASN A 57 5.43 -5.00 -13.93
N GLY A 58 6.63 -4.63 -14.38
CA GLY A 58 6.85 -3.40 -15.15
C GLY A 58 6.71 -2.09 -14.35
N LEU A 59 6.41 -2.14 -13.05
CA LEU A 59 6.27 -0.96 -12.19
C LEU A 59 7.51 -0.77 -11.31
N ALA A 60 7.91 0.47 -11.13
CA ALA A 60 8.88 0.81 -10.09
C ALA A 60 8.32 0.44 -8.70
N THR A 61 9.14 -0.21 -7.87
CA THR A 61 8.75 -0.47 -6.48
C THR A 61 8.81 0.83 -5.69
N LYS A 62 7.74 1.15 -4.97
CA LYS A 62 7.67 2.37 -4.14
C LYS A 62 7.30 2.01 -2.70
N SER A 63 7.92 2.69 -1.74
CA SER A 63 7.63 2.55 -0.33
C SER A 63 7.27 3.89 0.31
N PHE A 64 6.34 3.84 1.26
CA PHE A 64 5.94 4.98 2.07
C PHE A 64 5.95 4.58 3.54
N THR A 65 6.44 5.48 4.37
CA THR A 65 6.31 5.38 5.82
C THR A 65 4.99 6.00 6.25
N VAL A 66 4.20 5.27 7.04
CA VAL A 66 2.93 5.72 7.60
C VAL A 66 3.01 5.61 9.11
N ALA A 67 3.01 6.75 9.80
CA ALA A 67 2.89 6.81 11.26
C ALA A 67 1.41 6.96 11.64
N THR A 68 0.92 6.12 12.54
CA THR A 68 -0.42 6.23 13.12
C THR A 68 -0.35 6.92 14.48
N GLN A 69 -1.32 7.78 14.76
CA GLN A 69 -1.48 8.47 16.06
C GLN A 69 -2.88 8.15 16.60
N GLY A 70 -3.02 8.15 17.93
CA GLY A 70 -4.29 7.94 18.64
C GLY A 70 -5.02 9.23 18.95
#